data_AF-A0A268JA80-F1
#
_entry.id   AF-A0A268JA80-F1
#
_cell.length_a   1.000
_cell.length_b   1.000
_cell.length_c   1.000
_cell.angle_alpha   90.00
_cell.angle_beta   90.00
_cell.angle_gamma   90.00
#
_symmetry.space_group_name_H-M   'P 1'
#
loop_
_entity.id
_entity.type
_entity.pdbx_description
1 polymer ?
#
loop_
_entity_poly.entity_id
_entity_poly.type
_entity_poly.pdbx_seq_one_letter_code
_entity_poly.pdbx_strand_id
1 'polypeptide(L)' 'MSVLIGVVLILVGLVSSITLSISVYKEYRKEKIKTSKALFLIVSVLEALSPSSISGFAFMLSLVAIVIGLALITGLFH' A
#
# COMPACT_ATOMS: atom_id res chain seq x y z
N MET A 1 -7.62 4.00 -24.41
CA MET A 1 -7.64 2.70 -23.68
C MET A 1 -6.66 2.70 -22.50
N SER A 2 -5.41 3.15 -22.70
CA SER A 2 -4.34 3.17 -21.67
C SER A 2 -4.66 4.01 -20.41
N VAL A 3 -5.35 5.14 -20.57
CA VAL A 3 -5.76 6.00 -19.43
C VAL A 3 -6.75 5.28 -18.49
N LEU A 4 -7.73 4.56 -19.04
CA LEU A 4 -8.68 3.77 -18.25
C LEU A 4 -7.97 2.66 -17.46
N ILE A 5 -7.01 1.98 -18.08
CA ILE A 5 -6.18 0.96 -17.43
C ILE A 5 -5.36 1.58 -16.28
N GLY A 6 -4.80 2.77 -16.50
CA GLY A 6 -4.07 3.50 -15.46
C GLY A 6 -4.95 3.87 -14.26
N VAL A 7 -6.17 4.35 -14.51
CA VAL A 7 -7.15 4.66 -13.43
C VAL A 7 -7.51 3.41 -12.63
N VAL A 8 -7.76 2.28 -13.30
CA VAL A 8 -8.06 1.01 -12.62
C VAL A 8 -6.88 0.56 -11.76
N LEU A 9 -5.64 0.67 -12.26
CA LEU A 9 -4.44 0.30 -11.50
C LEU A 9 -4.25 1.17 -10.25
N ILE A 10 -4.49 2.49 -10.34
CA ILE A 10 -4.45 3.39 -9.19
C ILE A 10 -5.52 2.99 -8.16
N LEU A 11 -6.75 2.73 -8.60
CA LEU A 11 -7.84 2.32 -7.71
C LEU A 11 -7.53 1.01 -7.00
N VAL A 12 -7.04 0.00 -7.72
CA VAL A 12 -6.65 -1.30 -7.16
C VAL A 12 -5.52 -1.12 -6.14
N GLY A 13 -4.49 -0.33 -6.48
CA GLY A 13 -3.39 -0.02 -5.57
C GLY A 13 -3.89 0.65 -4.29
N LEU A 14 -4.73 1.68 -4.40
CA LEU A 14 -5.29 2.38 -3.25
C LEU A 14 -6.13 1.47 -2.35
N VAL A 15 -7.06 0.71 -2.92
CA VAL A 15 -7.93 -0.22 -2.17
C VAL A 15 -7.09 -1.26 -1.43
N SER A 16 -6.07 -1.82 -2.10
CA SER A 16 -5.15 -2.79 -1.50
C SER A 16 -4.38 -2.18 -0.32
N SER A 17 -3.82 -0.97 -0.49
CA SER A 17 -3.08 -0.25 0.55
C SER A 17 -3.96 0.07 1.77
N ILE A 18 -5.20 0.51 1.55
CA ILE A 18 -6.15 0.83 2.62
C ILE A 18 -6.54 -0.44 3.38
N THR A 19 -6.83 -1.53 2.67
CA THR A 19 -7.21 -2.81 3.28
C THR A 19 -6.10 -3.38 4.15
N LEU A 20 -4.86 -3.27 3.68
CA LEU A 20 -3.69 -3.68 4.43
C LEU A 20 -3.51 -2.82 5.69
N SER A 21 -3.63 -1.50 5.56
CA SER A 21 -3.54 -0.56 6.70
C SER A 21 -4.61 -0.84 7.77
N ILE A 22 -5.84 -1.12 7.34
CA ILE A 22 -6.95 -1.49 8.26
C ILE A 22 -6.66 -2.81 8.97
N SER A 23 -6.10 -3.80 8.27
CA SER A 23 -5.76 -5.10 8.85
C SER A 23 -4.70 -4.97 9.94
N VAL A 24 -3.62 -4.24 9.64
CA VAL A 24 -2.54 -3.96 10.59
C VAL A 24 -3.06 -3.14 11.78
N TYR A 25 -3.93 -2.16 11.56
CA TYR A 25 -4.56 -1.39 12.64
C TYR A 25 -5.47 -2.26 13.54
N LYS A 26 -6.23 -3.19 12.94
CA LYS A 26 -7.11 -4.10 13.69
C LYS A 26 -6.31 -5.07 14.56
N GLU A 27 -5.20 -5.56 14.03
CA GLU A 27 -4.23 -6.41 14.74
C GLU A 27 -3.61 -5.64 15.92
N TYR A 28 -3.16 -4.42 15.68
CA TYR A 28 -2.62 -3.53 16.71
C TYR A 28 -3.62 -3.23 17.84
N ARG A 29 -4.88 -2.96 17.49
CA ARG A 29 -5.93 -2.70 18.49
C ARG A 29 -6.21 -3.94 19.35
N LYS A 30 -6.10 -5.14 18.77
CA LYS A 30 -6.28 -6.41 19.50
C LYS A 30 -5.17 -6.62 20.52
N GLU A 31 -3.94 -6.26 20.19
CA GLU A 31 -2.78 -6.52 21.06
C GLU A 31 -2.67 -5.55 22.27
N LYS A 32 -3.59 -4.58 22.44
CA LYS A 32 -3.58 -3.59 23.55
C LYS A 32 -2.20 -2.97 23.78
N ILE A 33 -1.38 -2.83 22.74
CA ILE A 33 -0.02 -2.36 22.93
C ILE A 33 -0.07 -0.86 23.24
N LYS A 34 0.47 -0.49 24.41
CA LYS A 34 0.68 0.89 24.86
C LYS A 34 1.75 1.63 24.03
N THR A 35 2.06 1.20 22.81
CA THR A 35 2.98 1.92 21.95
C THR A 35 2.29 3.17 21.41
N SER A 36 3.04 4.27 21.32
CA SER A 36 2.54 5.49 20.71
C SER A 36 2.16 5.23 19.25
N LYS A 37 1.03 5.75 18.77
CA LYS A 37 0.55 5.59 17.37
C LYS A 37 1.62 5.87 16.33
N ALA A 38 2.57 6.77 16.65
CA ALA A 38 3.71 7.10 15.79
C ALA A 38 4.70 5.93 15.63
N LEU A 39 5.02 5.21 16.72
CA LEU A 39 5.91 4.05 16.66
C LEU A 39 5.27 2.89 15.90
N PHE A 40 3.97 2.70 16.04
CA PHE A 40 3.22 1.73 15.25
C PHE A 40 3.29 2.03 13.74
N LEU A 41 3.11 3.29 13.34
CA LEU A 41 3.24 3.70 11.96
C LEU A 41 4.65 3.43 11.41
N ILE A 42 5.68 3.74 12.19
CA ILE A 42 7.08 3.51 11.78
C ILE A 42 7.36 2.02 11.63
N VAL A 43 6.96 1.20 12.62
CA VAL A 43 7.14 -0.26 12.56
C VAL A 43 6.34 -0.86 11.40
N SER A 44 5.08 -0.49 11.25
CA SER A 44 4.23 -0.99 10.15
C SER A 44 4.78 -0.62 8.79
N VAL A 45 5.32 0.60 8.63
CA VAL A 45 5.97 1.03 7.39
C VAL A 45 7.27 0.28 7.17
N LEU A 46 8.07 0.04 8.21
CA LEU A 46 9.34 -0.69 8.12
C LEU A 46 9.12 -2.19 7.81
N GLU A 47 8.07 -2.79 8.36
CA GLU A 47 7.64 -4.16 8.10
C GLU A 47 7.02 -4.29 6.70
N ALA A 48 6.30 -3.27 6.26
CA ALA A 48 5.77 -3.17 4.90
C ALA A 48 6.86 -2.89 3.85
N LEU A 49 7.98 -2.29 4.25
CA LEU A 49 9.19 -2.12 3.43
C LEU A 49 10.08 -3.37 3.43
N SER A 50 9.86 -4.30 4.35
CA SER A 50 10.62 -5.55 4.41
C SER A 50 10.04 -6.54 3.39
N PRO A 51 10.77 -6.87 2.30
CA PRO A 51 10.26 -7.77 1.25
C PRO A 51 10.11 -9.22 1.73
N SER A 52 10.56 -9.53 2.95
CA SER A 52 10.44 -10.83 3.60
C SER A 52 9.03 -11.13 4.12
N SER A 53 8.16 -10.12 4.25
CA SER A 53 6.78 -10.29 4.71
C SER A 53 5.80 -10.28 3.52
N ILE A 54 4.82 -11.19 3.53
CA ILE A 54 3.76 -11.25 2.49
C ILE A 54 2.97 -9.93 2.43
N SER A 55 2.74 -9.30 3.59
CA SER A 55 2.10 -7.99 3.71
C SER A 55 2.95 -6.88 3.09
N GLY A 56 4.26 -6.87 3.33
CA GLY A 56 5.17 -5.90 2.73
C GLY A 56 5.33 -6.07 1.23
N PHE A 57 5.38 -7.31 0.75
CA PHE A 57 5.37 -7.59 -0.68
C PHE A 57 4.08 -7.09 -1.35
N ALA A 58 2.92 -7.32 -0.74
CA ALA A 58 1.64 -6.80 -1.22
C ALA A 58 1.59 -5.26 -1.21
N PHE A 59 2.17 -4.62 -0.19
CA PHE A 59 2.28 -3.16 -0.11
C PHE A 59 3.17 -2.59 -1.22
N MET A 60 4.33 -3.20 -1.48
CA MET A 60 5.20 -2.81 -2.60
C MET A 60 4.50 -2.98 -3.95
N LEU A 61 3.79 -4.09 -4.17
CA LEU A 61 3.01 -4.29 -5.40
C LEU A 61 1.91 -3.23 -5.57
N SER A 62 1.24 -2.84 -4.49
CA SER A 62 0.27 -1.74 -4.50
C SER A 62 0.91 -0.41 -4.90
N LEU A 63 2.08 -0.07 -4.34
CA LEU A 63 2.83 1.13 -4.73
C LEU A 63 3.25 1.09 -6.20
N VAL A 64 3.75 -0.05 -6.69
CA VAL A 64 4.13 -0.23 -8.09
C VAL A 64 2.92 -0.05 -9.01
N ALA A 65 1.75 -0.62 -8.64
CA ALA A 65 0.52 -0.45 -9.41
C ALA A 65 0.08 1.04 -9.49
N ILE A 66 0.22 1.80 -8.39
CA ILE A 66 -0.07 3.24 -8.37
C ILE A 66 0.89 3.99 -9.29
N VAL A 67 2.19 3.70 -9.23
CA VAL A 67 3.22 4.35 -10.06
C VAL A 67 3.01 4.07 -11.54
N ILE A 68 2.76 2.80 -11.90
CA ILE A 68 2.46 2.41 -13.29
C ILE A 68 1.16 3.07 -13.75
N GLY A 69 0.14 3.06 -12.91
CA GLY A 69 -1.13 3.70 -13.22
C GLY A 69 -0.99 5.20 -13.45
N LEU A 70 -0.18 5.89 -12.65
CA LEU A 70 0.15 7.30 -12.85
C LEU A 70 0.87 7.53 -14.17
N ALA A 71 1.91 6.73 -14.46
CA ALA A 71 2.71 6.86 -15.68
C ALA A 71 1.90 6.61 -16.96
N LEU A 72 0.91 5.72 -16.90
CA LEU A 72 -0.05 5.49 -17.99
C LEU A 72 -1.03 6.65 -18.19
N ILE A 73 -1.38 7.39 -17.12
CA ILE A 73 -2.27 8.55 -17.20
C ILE A 73 -1.53 9.81 -17.67
N THR A 74 -0.30 10.03 -17.19
CA THR A 74 0.50 11.22 -17.55
C THR A 74 1.11 11.13 -18.95
N GLY A 75 0.91 10.03 -19.67
CA GLY A 75 1.37 9.90 -21.06
C GLY A 75 2.89 9.75 -21.19
N LEU A 76 3.59 9.32 -20.13
CA LEU A 76 5.02 8.97 -20.18
C LEU A 76 5.32 7.81 -21.16
N PHE A 77 4.28 7.12 -21.63
CA PHE A 77 4.33 6.02 -22.58
C PHE A 77 3.65 6.36 -23.93
N HIS A 78 3.61 7.65 -24.33
CA HIS A 78 3.27 8.04 -25.70
C HIS A 78 4.50 8.02 -26.61
#